data_AF-A0A4Y7IR53-F1
#
_entry.id   AF-A0A4Y7IR53-F1
#
_cell.length_a   1.000
_cell.length_b   1.000
_cell.length_c   1.000
_cell.angle_alpha   90.00
_cell.angle_beta   90.00
_cell.angle_gamma   90.00
#
_symmetry.space_group_name_H-M   'P 1'
#
loop_
_entity.id
_entity.type
_entity.pdbx_description
1 polymer ?
#
loop_
_entity_poly.entity_id
_entity_poly.type
_entity_poly.pdbx_seq_one_letter_code
_entity_poly.pdbx_strand_id
1 'polypeptide(L)'
;MLEVLEVVGSFVKERRCMSEKERKNKDKDFLDVLLEFEGNGKDEPTKISDTNLNIFILELFMGATETTNSTVEWAMTELLTNPTTMKKVRDEITQVVGQKEF
;
A
#
# COMPACT_ATOMS: atom_id res chain seq x y z
N MET A 1 1.34 -17.25 -3.16
CA MET A 1 1.30 -17.00 -1.70
C MET A 1 2.70 -17.06 -1.08
N LEU A 2 3.45 -18.15 -1.23
CA LEU A 2 4.81 -18.26 -0.66
C LEU A 2 5.81 -17.24 -1.22
N GLU A 3 5.79 -16.98 -2.53
CA GLU A 3 6.66 -15.95 -3.16
C GLU A 3 6.35 -14.54 -2.64
N VAL A 4 5.07 -14.22 -2.40
CA VAL A 4 4.67 -12.92 -1.87
C VAL A 4 5.16 -12.73 -0.44
N LEU A 5 5.09 -13.78 0.38
CA LEU A 5 5.65 -13.77 1.74
C LEU A 5 7.17 -13.56 1.74
N GLU A 6 7.88 -14.12 0.76
CA GLU A 6 9.32 -13.90 0.60
C GLU A 6 9.64 -12.45 0.25
N VAL A 7 8.88 -11.87 -0.69
CA VAL A 7 9.01 -10.45 -1.05
C VAL A 7 8.74 -9.55 0.16
N VAL A 8 7.64 -9.78 0.89
CA VAL A 8 7.33 -9.01 2.11
C VAL A 8 8.42 -9.17 3.17
N GLY A 9 8.91 -10.39 3.38
CA GLY A 9 10.01 -10.66 4.30
C GLY A 9 11.29 -9.91 3.92
N SER A 10 11.57 -9.75 2.62
CA SER A 10 12.73 -8.99 2.15
C SER A 10 12.64 -7.51 2.51
N PHE A 11 11.46 -6.88 2.42
CA PHE A 11 11.25 -5.49 2.83
C PHE A 11 11.44 -5.27 4.34
N VAL A 12 10.90 -6.17 5.18
CA VAL A 12 11.08 -6.08 6.63
C VAL A 12 12.55 -6.23 7.01
N LYS A 13 13.23 -7.20 6.40
CA LYS A 13 14.66 -7.42 6.60
C LYS A 13 15.49 -6.22 6.17
N GLU A 14 15.22 -5.67 4.98
CA GLU A 14 15.88 -4.48 4.46
C GLU A 14 15.73 -3.31 5.45
N ARG A 15 14.50 -3.04 5.92
CA ARG A 15 14.22 -1.94 6.85
C ARG A 15 14.91 -2.10 8.20
N ARG A 16 15.09 -3.33 8.69
CA ARG A 16 15.86 -3.63 9.91
C ARG A 16 17.37 -3.46 9.75
N CYS A 17 17.89 -3.69 8.55
CA CYS A 17 19.32 -3.58 8.25
C CYS A 17 19.79 -2.13 7.98
N MET A 18 18.86 -1.18 7.83
CA MET A 18 19.21 0.24 7.64
C MET A 18 19.87 0.82 8.88
N SER A 19 20.90 1.65 8.68
CA SER A 19 21.51 2.42 9.75
C SER A 19 20.54 3.48 10.29
N GLU A 20 20.73 3.91 11.54
CA GLU A 20 19.92 4.98 12.14
C GLU A 20 19.97 6.28 11.32
N LYS A 21 21.11 6.57 10.68
CA LYS A 21 21.29 7.75 9.83
C LYS A 21 20.43 7.65 8.57
N GLU A 22 20.39 6.49 7.93
CA GLU A 22 19.53 6.25 6.76
C GLU A 22 18.05 6.27 7.12
N ARG A 23 17.70 5.73 8.30
CA ARG A 23 16.31 5.74 8.79
C ARG A 23 15.80 7.15 9.10
N LYS A 24 16.65 8.03 9.65
CA LYS A 24 16.32 9.44 9.93
C LYS A 24 16.25 10.31 8.67
N ASN A 25 16.88 9.90 7.58
CA ASN A 25 16.90 10.65 6.31
C ASN A 25 15.79 10.23 5.34
N LYS A 26 14.91 9.31 5.73
CA LYS A 26 13.76 8.85 4.94
C LYS A 26 12.47 9.26 5.65
N ASP A 27 11.45 9.62 4.87
CA ASP A 27 10.10 9.83 5.41
C ASP A 27 9.59 8.55 6.07
N LYS A 28 9.00 8.71 7.25
CA LYS A 28 8.44 7.57 7.99
C LYS A 28 7.18 7.07 7.31
N ASP A 29 7.14 5.76 7.08
CA ASP A 29 5.99 5.05 6.52
C ASP A 29 5.35 4.11 7.55
N PHE A 30 4.30 3.40 7.12
CA PHE A 30 3.56 2.47 7.98
C PHE A 30 4.45 1.39 8.61
N LEU A 31 5.44 0.87 7.88
CA LEU A 31 6.35 -0.14 8.39
C LEU A 31 7.27 0.43 9.48
N ASP A 32 7.67 1.69 9.37
CA ASP A 32 8.44 2.36 10.43
C ASP A 32 7.67 2.46 11.72
N VAL A 33 6.39 2.81 11.66
CA VAL A 33 5.52 2.90 12.83
C VAL A 33 5.43 1.54 13.54
N LEU A 34 5.28 0.45 12.77
CA LEU A 34 5.26 -0.91 13.34
C LEU A 34 6.60 -1.35 13.92
N LEU A 35 7.72 -0.93 13.30
CA LEU A 35 9.08 -1.23 13.79
C LEU A 35 9.47 -0.43 15.03
N GLU A 36 8.91 0.78 15.18
CA GLU A 36 9.08 1.66 16.33
C GLU A 36 8.14 1.33 17.50
N PHE A 37 7.22 0.37 17.32
CA PHE A 37 6.35 -0.09 18.39
C PHE A 37 7.18 -0.68 19.55
N GLU A 38 6.98 -0.12 20.74
CA GLU A 38 7.56 -0.59 21.99
C GLU A 38 6.44 -0.86 23.00
N GLY A 39 6.20 -2.14 23.25
CA GLY A 39 5.18 -2.59 24.20
C GLY A 39 5.71 -2.70 25.63
N ASN A 40 4.79 -2.73 26.60
CA ASN A 40 5.14 -2.75 28.02
C ASN A 40 5.66 -4.10 28.56
N GLY A 41 5.57 -5.18 27.78
CA GLY A 41 6.03 -6.53 28.15
C GLY A 41 5.21 -7.24 29.24
N LYS A 42 4.10 -6.65 29.68
CA LYS A 42 3.18 -7.21 30.69
C LYS A 42 1.95 -7.80 30.03
N ASP A 43 1.21 -6.95 29.32
CA ASP A 43 -0.05 -7.32 28.65
C ASP A 43 0.11 -7.40 27.12
N GLU A 44 1.25 -6.92 26.60
CA GLU A 44 1.58 -6.88 25.19
C GLU A 44 3.07 -7.20 24.96
N PRO A 45 3.45 -7.72 23.78
CA PRO A 45 4.85 -8.01 23.47
C PRO A 45 5.69 -6.73 23.39
N THR A 46 6.94 -6.77 23.86
CA THR A 46 7.84 -5.61 23.85
C THR A 46 8.12 -5.10 22.44
N LYS A 47 8.10 -5.98 21.42
CA LYS A 47 8.23 -5.64 20.00
C LYS A 47 7.33 -6.55 19.16
N ILE A 48 6.93 -6.08 17.99
CA ILE A 48 6.24 -6.91 17.00
C ILE A 48 7.26 -7.89 16.38
N SER A 49 6.90 -9.16 16.30
CA SER A 49 7.75 -10.19 15.68
C SER A 49 7.82 -10.01 14.16
N ASP A 50 8.90 -10.47 13.54
CA ASP A 50 9.05 -10.38 12.07
C ASP A 50 7.95 -11.16 11.34
N THR A 51 7.51 -12.29 11.90
CA THR A 51 6.37 -13.03 11.38
C THR A 51 5.10 -12.19 11.38
N ASN A 52 4.80 -11.49 12.47
CA ASN A 52 3.60 -10.65 12.55
C ASN A 52 3.73 -9.41 11.68
N LEU A 53 4.92 -8.80 11.58
CA LEU A 53 5.18 -7.70 10.65
C LEU A 53 4.91 -8.15 9.20
N ASN A 54 5.43 -9.31 8.81
CA ASN A 54 5.22 -9.85 7.47
C ASN A 54 3.73 -10.11 7.21
N ILE A 55 3.00 -10.64 8.20
CA ILE A 55 1.55 -10.86 8.08
C ILE A 55 0.80 -9.54 7.93
N PHE A 56 1.08 -8.53 8.76
CA PHE A 56 0.38 -7.23 8.67
C PHE A 56 0.59 -6.53 7.33
N ILE A 57 1.83 -6.52 6.83
CA ILE A 57 2.13 -5.93 5.52
C ILE A 57 1.44 -6.73 4.41
N LEU A 58 1.45 -8.06 4.49
CA LEU A 58 0.76 -8.91 3.53
C LEU A 58 -0.75 -8.67 3.52
N GLU A 59 -1.40 -8.60 4.69
CA GLU A 59 -2.84 -8.34 4.83
C GLU A 59 -3.21 -6.98 4.23
N LEU A 60 -2.42 -5.94 4.50
CA LEU A 60 -2.63 -4.60 3.95
C LEU A 60 -2.64 -4.63 2.41
N PHE A 61 -1.62 -5.25 1.80
CA PHE A 61 -1.52 -5.30 0.35
C PHE A 61 -2.57 -6.20 -0.30
N MET A 62 -2.86 -7.38 0.27
CA MET A 62 -3.87 -8.28 -0.29
C MET A 62 -5.26 -7.65 -0.24
N GLY A 63 -5.66 -7.10 0.91
CA GLY A 63 -6.98 -6.49 1.08
C GLY A 63 -7.17 -5.26 0.18
N ALA A 64 -6.14 -4.42 0.04
CA ALA A 64 -6.20 -3.27 -0.85
C ALA A 64 -6.27 -3.71 -2.33
N THR A 65 -5.42 -4.63 -2.76
CA THR A 65 -5.29 -5.00 -4.18
C THR A 65 -6.59 -5.57 -4.75
N GLU A 66 -7.21 -6.52 -4.06
CA GLU A 66 -8.43 -7.17 -4.54
C GLU A 66 -9.61 -6.18 -4.65
N THR A 67 -9.77 -5.33 -3.64
CA THR A 67 -10.88 -4.36 -3.57
C THR A 67 -10.70 -3.24 -4.58
N THR A 68 -9.50 -2.66 -4.71
CA THR A 68 -9.25 -1.56 -5.65
C THR A 68 -9.31 -2.04 -7.10
N ASN A 69 -8.74 -3.22 -7.40
CA ASN A 69 -8.78 -3.77 -8.75
C ASN A 69 -10.21 -4.05 -9.20
N SER A 70 -11.00 -4.73 -8.36
CA SER A 70 -12.41 -5.01 -8.65
C SER A 70 -13.18 -3.71 -8.86
N THR A 71 -12.97 -2.69 -8.02
CA THR A 71 -13.66 -1.40 -8.15
C THR A 71 -13.33 -0.72 -9.47
N VAL A 72 -12.06 -0.67 -9.86
CA VAL A 72 -11.63 -0.05 -11.13
C VAL A 72 -12.14 -0.85 -12.32
N GLU A 73 -12.09 -2.18 -12.27
CA GLU A 73 -12.59 -3.05 -13.32
C GLU A 73 -14.08 -2.83 -13.58
N TRP A 74 -14.90 -2.79 -12.53
CA TRP A 74 -16.33 -2.51 -12.64
C TRP A 74 -16.60 -1.09 -13.12
N ALA A 75 -15.89 -0.09 -12.59
CA ALA A 75 -16.04 1.29 -13.02
C ALA A 75 -15.72 1.43 -14.52
N MET A 76 -14.62 0.85 -15.00
CA MET A 76 -14.25 0.88 -16.41
C MET A 76 -15.24 0.10 -17.28
N THR A 77 -15.73 -1.04 -16.81
CA THR A 77 -16.75 -1.83 -17.51
C THR A 77 -18.01 -1.00 -17.73
N GLU A 78 -18.52 -0.33 -16.70
CA GLU A 78 -19.70 0.53 -16.79
C GLU A 78 -19.47 1.76 -17.68
N LEU A 79 -18.27 2.36 -17.64
CA LEU A 79 -17.93 3.47 -18.53
C LEU A 79 -17.87 3.04 -20.00
N LEU A 80 -17.34 1.84 -20.30
CA LEU A 80 -17.25 1.33 -21.66
C LEU A 80 -18.62 0.98 -22.25
N THR A 81 -19.57 0.56 -21.43
CA THR A 81 -20.95 0.26 -21.85
C THR A 81 -21.84 1.50 -21.90
N ASN A 82 -21.44 2.62 -21.29
CA ASN A 82 -22.20 3.87 -21.26
C ASN A 82 -21.43 5.07 -21.85
N PRO A 83 -21.50 5.29 -23.18
CA PRO A 83 -20.76 6.35 -23.87
C PRO A 83 -21.03 7.77 -23.35
N THR A 84 -22.26 8.05 -22.91
CA THR A 84 -22.64 9.38 -22.38
C THR A 84 -21.91 9.67 -21.07
N THR A 85 -21.92 8.72 -20.13
CA THR A 85 -21.21 8.86 -18.85
C THR A 85 -19.70 8.95 -19.08
N MET A 86 -19.16 8.13 -19.98
CA MET A 86 -17.73 8.15 -20.31
C MET A 86 -17.29 9.47 -20.96
N LYS A 87 -18.13 10.09 -21.80
CA LYS A 87 -17.86 11.43 -22.31
C LYS A 87 -17.79 12.45 -21.17
N LYS A 88 -18.77 12.44 -20.27
CA LYS A 88 -18.80 13.34 -19.12
C LYS A 88 -17.55 13.22 -18.24
N VAL A 89 -17.13 12.00 -17.91
CA VAL A 89 -15.91 11.76 -17.11
C VAL A 89 -14.66 12.30 -17.83
N ARG A 90 -14.54 12.09 -19.15
CA ARG A 90 -13.43 12.67 -19.92
C ARG A 90 -13.44 14.21 -19.94
N ASP A 91 -14.62 14.81 -20.08
CA ASP A 91 -14.78 16.26 -20.06
C ASP A 91 -14.38 16.83 -18.68
N GLU A 92 -14.79 16.17 -17.57
CA GLU A 92 -14.41 16.55 -16.20
C GLU A 92 -12.89 16.44 -15.97
N ILE A 93 -12.26 15.34 -16.39
CA ILE A 93 -10.80 15.18 -16.29
C ILE A 93 -10.08 16.27 -17.10
N THR A 94 -10.55 16.53 -18.32
CA THR A 94 -9.99 17.58 -19.19
C THR A 94 -10.10 18.96 -18.55
N GLN A 95 -11.23 19.24 -17.89
CA GLN A 95 -11.46 20.52 -17.22
C GLN A 95 -10.56 20.73 -15.99
N VAL A 96 -10.37 19.69 -15.16
CA VAL A 96 -9.65 19.81 -13.88
C VAL A 96 -8.15 19.59 -14.03
N VAL A 97 -7.75 18.58 -14.82
CA VAL A 97 -6.35 18.18 -14.98
C VAL A 97 -5.71 18.82 -16.21
N GLY A 98 -6.52 19.25 -17.19
CA GLY A 98 -6.06 19.75 -18.49
C GLY A 98 -5.88 18.64 -19.52
N GLN A 99 -5.58 19.02 -20.76
CA GLN A 99 -5.10 18.08 -21.77
C GLN A 99 -3.58 17.94 -21.59
N LYS A 100 -3.09 16.71 -21.39
CA LYS A 100 -1.65 16.46 -21.56
C LYS A 100 -1.33 16.60 -23.03
N GLU A 101 -0.62 17.67 -23.38
CA GLU A 101 0.11 17.73 -24.64
C GLU A 101 1.29 16.76 -24.53
N PHE A 102 1.26 15.69 -25.32
CA PHE A 102 2.40 14.83 -25.58
C PHE A 102 2.92 15.12 -26.98
#